data_AF-A0A7C5N1Q9-F1
#
_entry.id   AF-A0A7C5N1Q9-F1
#
_cell.length_a   1.000
_cell.length_b   1.000
_cell.length_c   1.000
_cell.angle_alpha   90.00
_cell.angle_beta   90.00
_cell.angle_gamma   90.00
#
_symmetry.space_group_name_H-M   'P 1'
#
loop_
_entity.id
_entity.type
_entity.pdbx_description
1 polymer ?
#
loop_
_entity_poly.entity_id
_entity_poly.type
_entity_poly.pdbx_seq_one_letter_code
_entity_poly.pdbx_strand_id
1 'polypeptide(L)'
;MVEEQHGYEIVDETHFDRIAFAMHALDILKPTGLRVVVYERTTDFRVERGREPSRPGESWAMVGIPPHASRERIAWGLAELAGVDHVPFIIDVILQRSRSAYR
;
A
#
# COMPACT_ATOMS: atom_id res chain seq x y z
N MET A 1 13.74 -0.79 -18.97
CA MET A 1 13.12 -1.42 -17.79
C MET A 1 11.66 -1.02 -17.85
N VAL A 2 10.77 -1.99 -18.08
CA VAL A 2 9.41 -1.75 -18.58
C VAL A 2 8.55 -1.12 -17.48
N GLU A 3 8.04 0.08 -17.73
CA GLU A 3 7.05 0.78 -16.92
C GLU A 3 5.66 0.21 -17.25
N GLU A 4 5.17 -0.73 -16.46
CA GLU A 4 3.80 -1.22 -16.59
C GLU A 4 2.85 -0.28 -15.83
N GLN A 5 2.34 0.71 -16.56
CA GLN A 5 1.27 1.60 -16.11
C GLN A 5 -0.08 0.87 -16.22
N HIS A 6 -0.54 0.25 -15.12
CA HIS A 6 -1.91 -0.24 -15.04
C HIS A 6 -2.85 0.88 -14.56
N GLY A 7 -3.39 1.59 -15.55
CA GLY A 7 -4.48 2.53 -15.40
C GLY A 7 -5.82 1.81 -15.23
N TYR A 8 -6.38 1.90 -14.03
CA TYR A 8 -7.82 1.96 -13.80
C TYR A 8 -8.05 2.67 -12.46
N GLU A 9 -8.53 3.91 -12.54
CA GLU A 9 -8.83 4.75 -11.38
C GLU A 9 -10.25 4.41 -10.89
N ILE A 10 -10.34 3.48 -9.93
CA ILE A 10 -11.59 3.25 -9.20
C ILE A 10 -11.66 4.33 -8.12
N VAL A 11 -12.45 5.37 -8.37
CA VAL A 11 -12.75 6.44 -7.40
C VAL A 11 -13.68 5.88 -6.34
N ASP A 12 -13.23 5.87 -5.08
CA ASP A 12 -14.05 5.47 -3.93
C ASP A 12 -14.45 6.73 -3.14
N GLU A 13 -15.74 7.06 -3.21
CA GLU A 13 -16.37 8.21 -2.53
C GLU A 13 -16.57 8.00 -1.03
N THR A 14 -16.17 6.86 -0.44
CA THR A 14 -16.24 6.72 1.02
C THR A 14 -15.23 7.62 1.72
N HIS A 15 -15.73 8.44 2.67
CA HIS A 15 -14.89 9.19 3.60
C HIS A 15 -14.21 8.20 4.56
N PHE A 16 -12.96 7.83 4.28
CA PHE A 16 -12.13 7.06 5.21
C PHE A 16 -10.72 7.60 5.26
N ASP A 17 -10.05 7.39 6.39
CA ASP A 17 -8.65 7.74 6.56
C ASP A 17 -7.78 6.73 5.80
N ARG A 18 -7.18 7.20 4.70
CA ARG A 18 -6.37 6.42 3.78
C ARG A 18 -5.01 6.06 4.37
N ILE A 19 -4.43 6.97 5.16
CA ILE A 19 -3.13 6.74 5.81
C ILE A 19 -3.32 5.73 6.92
N ALA A 20 -4.34 5.89 7.76
CA ALA A 20 -4.63 4.92 8.81
C ALA A 20 -4.99 3.54 8.24
N PHE A 21 -5.74 3.48 7.13
CA PHE A 21 -5.97 2.22 6.41
C PHE A 21 -4.66 1.58 5.91
N ALA A 22 -3.78 2.36 5.29
CA ALA A 22 -2.49 1.88 4.78
C ALA A 22 -1.58 1.37 5.90
N MET A 23 -1.50 2.10 7.01
CA MET A 23 -0.75 1.68 8.20
C MET A 23 -1.30 0.37 8.75
N HIS A 24 -2.62 0.21 8.82
CA HIS A 24 -3.23 -1.05 9.26
C HIS A 24 -2.95 -2.22 8.30
N ALA A 25 -2.98 -1.97 6.99
CA ALA A 25 -2.63 -2.97 5.99
C ALA A 25 -1.15 -3.41 6.13
N LEU A 26 -0.23 -2.47 6.37
CA LEU A 26 1.18 -2.78 6.62
C LEU A 26 1.38 -3.62 7.90
N ASP A 27 0.58 -3.37 8.94
CA ASP A 27 0.58 -4.16 10.17
C ASP A 27 0.12 -5.61 9.96
N ILE A 28 -0.75 -5.84 8.99
CA ILE A 28 -1.18 -7.19 8.57
C ILE A 28 -0.09 -7.84 7.71
N LEU A 29 0.45 -7.09 6.74
CA LEU A 29 1.41 -7.59 5.76
C LEU A 29 2.79 -7.88 6.36
N LYS A 30 3.19 -7.16 7.42
CA LYS A 30 4.48 -7.28 8.12
C LYS A 30 5.67 -7.51 7.19
N PRO A 31 5.94 -6.59 6.25
CA PRO A 31 7.02 -6.77 5.29
C PRO A 31 8.38 -6.85 6.03
N THR A 32 9.10 -7.94 5.83
CA THR A 32 10.38 -8.20 6.52
C THR A 32 11.53 -7.59 5.72
N GLY A 33 12.42 -6.85 6.38
CA GLY A 33 13.56 -6.21 5.71
C GLY A 33 13.20 -5.02 4.80
N LEU A 34 11.98 -4.49 4.93
CA LEU A 34 11.50 -3.35 4.16
C LEU A 34 10.90 -2.29 5.09
N ARG A 35 11.46 -1.08 5.05
CA ARG A 35 10.91 0.09 5.75
C ARG A 35 9.97 0.84 4.82
N VAL A 36 8.71 0.98 5.22
CA VAL A 36 7.71 1.69 4.42
C VAL A 36 7.36 3.02 5.08
N VAL A 37 7.42 4.10 4.31
CA VAL A 37 6.91 5.42 4.67
C VAL A 37 5.66 5.68 3.86
N VAL A 38 4.56 6.01 4.52
CA VAL A 38 3.29 6.37 3.88
C VAL A 38 3.05 7.86 4.06
N TYR A 39 2.70 8.55 2.99
CA TYR A 39 2.41 9.98 3.01
C TYR A 39 1.24 10.33 2.09
N GLU A 40 0.55 11.43 2.39
CA GLU A 40 -0.51 11.95 1.55
C GLU A 40 0.05 12.60 0.28
N ARG A 41 -0.63 12.40 -0.84
CA ARG A 41 -0.27 13.00 -2.13
C ARG A 41 -1.51 13.62 -2.77
N THR A 42 -1.35 14.58 -3.68
CA THR A 42 -2.47 15.28 -4.31
C THR A 42 -2.96 14.66 -5.62
N THR A 43 -2.11 13.92 -6.34
CA THR A 43 -2.45 13.36 -7.66
C THR A 43 -2.52 11.85 -7.64
N ASP A 44 -1.44 11.14 -7.95
CA ASP A 44 -1.50 9.72 -8.28
C ASP A 44 -0.94 8.86 -7.16
N PHE A 45 -1.38 7.61 -7.12
CA PHE A 45 -0.75 6.60 -6.30
C PHE A 45 0.67 6.35 -6.80
N ARG A 46 1.67 6.59 -5.95
CA ARG A 46 3.08 6.49 -6.34
C ARG A 46 3.85 5.68 -5.33
N VAL A 47 4.66 4.74 -5.84
CA VAL A 47 5.56 3.93 -5.03
C VAL A 47 6.98 4.18 -5.50
N GLU A 48 7.82 4.64 -4.59
CA GLU A 48 9.26 4.79 -4.79
C GLU A 48 9.97 3.77 -3.91
N ARG A 49 10.99 3.09 -4.42
CA ARG A 49 11.71 2.04 -3.70
C ARG A 49 13.22 2.24 -3.86
N GLY A 50 13.97 1.84 -2.84
CA GLY A 50 15.42 1.85 -2.88
C GLY A 50 16.02 0.81 -1.95
N ARG A 51 17.31 0.55 -2.14
CA ARG A 51 18.11 -0.23 -1.18
C ARG A 51 18.65 0.71 -0.12
N GLU A 52 18.74 0.24 1.13
CA GLU A 52 19.39 1.00 2.19
C GLU A 52 20.92 0.87 2.05
N PRO A 53 21.64 1.95 1.68
CA PRO A 53 23.09 1.86 1.48
C PRO A 53 23.83 1.53 2.78
N SER A 54 23.27 1.93 3.92
CA SER A 54 23.90 1.77 5.22
C SER A 54 23.66 0.39 5.85
N ARG A 55 22.74 -0.42 5.31
CA ARG A 55 22.32 -1.71 5.88
C ARG A 55 22.07 -2.74 4.77
N PRO A 56 23.07 -3.57 4.46
CA PRO A 56 22.93 -4.62 3.46
C PRO A 56 21.78 -5.58 3.80
N GLY A 57 20.84 -5.75 2.87
CA GLY A 57 19.66 -6.60 3.05
C GLY A 57 18.42 -5.86 3.55
N GLU A 58 18.52 -4.59 3.95
CA GLU A 58 17.36 -3.73 4.17
C GLU A 58 17.04 -2.92 2.90
N SER A 59 15.75 -2.71 2.69
CA SER A 59 15.21 -1.87 1.62
C SER A 59 14.26 -0.85 2.22
N TRP A 60 13.98 0.21 1.46
CA TRP A 60 13.00 1.20 1.83
C TRP A 60 12.02 1.44 0.69
N ALA A 61 10.82 1.86 1.04
CA ALA A 61 9.82 2.33 0.09
C ALA A 61 9.05 3.53 0.65
N MET A 62 8.66 4.42 -0.25
CA MET A 62 7.78 5.55 0.01
C MET A 62 6.51 5.37 -0.80
N VAL A 63 5.36 5.44 -0.16
CA VAL A 63 4.03 5.28 -0.76
C VAL A 63 3.27 6.60 -0.61
N GLY A 64 3.06 7.28 -1.72
CA GLY A 64 2.21 8.45 -1.80
C GLY A 64 0.78 8.03 -2.13
N ILE A 65 -0.17 8.30 -1.22
CA ILE A 65 -1.57 7.92 -1.38
C ILE A 65 -2.42 9.15 -1.69
N PRO A 66 -3.13 9.18 -2.82
CA PRO A 66 -3.99 10.30 -3.16
C PRO A 66 -5.37 10.24 -2.51
N PRO A 67 -6.05 11.39 -2.38
CA PRO A 67 -7.32 11.50 -1.67
C PRO A 67 -8.48 10.77 -2.35
N HIS A 68 -8.32 10.31 -3.59
CA HIS A 68 -9.34 9.54 -4.32
C HIS A 68 -9.02 8.05 -4.38
N ALA A 69 -7.87 7.60 -3.83
CA ALA A 69 -7.51 6.18 -3.86
C ALA A 69 -8.51 5.33 -3.08
N SER A 70 -8.98 4.25 -3.69
CA SER A 70 -9.83 3.26 -3.04
C SER A 70 -9.04 2.37 -2.06
N ARG A 71 -9.75 1.74 -1.11
CA ARG A 71 -9.15 0.75 -0.20
C ARG A 71 -8.50 -0.40 -0.96
N GLU A 72 -9.15 -0.86 -2.02
CA GLU A 72 -8.65 -1.94 -2.89
C GLU A 72 -7.35 -1.53 -3.57
N ARG A 73 -7.27 -0.32 -4.15
CA ARG A 73 -6.05 0.17 -4.80
C ARG A 73 -4.89 0.29 -3.82
N ILE A 74 -5.15 0.78 -2.61
CA ILE A 74 -4.14 0.85 -1.55
C ILE A 74 -3.70 -0.55 -1.12
N ALA A 75 -4.64 -1.47 -0.89
CA ALA A 75 -4.33 -2.84 -0.46
C ALA A 75 -3.47 -3.57 -1.50
N TRP A 76 -3.83 -3.49 -2.79
CA TRP A 76 -3.04 -4.06 -3.87
C TRP A 76 -1.64 -3.48 -3.94
N GLY A 77 -1.51 -2.14 -3.97
CA GLY A 77 -0.19 -1.50 -4.05
C GLY A 77 0.71 -1.84 -2.86
N LEU A 78 0.16 -2.02 -1.66
CA LEU A 78 0.92 -2.45 -0.49
C LEU A 78 1.25 -3.95 -0.50
N ALA A 79 0.37 -4.81 -1.00
CA ALA A 79 0.64 -6.24 -1.15
C ALA A 79 1.75 -6.49 -2.19
N GLU A 80 1.71 -5.81 -3.34
CA GLU A 80 2.78 -5.83 -4.33
C GLU A 80 4.09 -5.29 -3.76
N LEU A 81 4.03 -4.23 -2.94
CA LEU A 81 5.20 -3.67 -2.28
C LEU A 81 5.82 -4.64 -1.27
N ALA A 82 5.00 -5.35 -0.50
CA ALA A 82 5.44 -6.37 0.43
C ALA A 82 5.86 -7.68 -0.27
N GLY A 83 5.63 -7.81 -1.59
CA GLY A 83 5.94 -9.00 -2.37
C GLY A 83 5.04 -10.19 -2.04
N VAL A 84 3.81 -9.94 -1.60
CA VAL A 84 2.82 -10.97 -1.21
C VAL A 84 1.52 -10.87 -2.00
N ASP A 85 1.51 -10.12 -3.10
CA ASP A 85 0.42 -9.99 -4.07
C ASP A 85 -0.07 -11.34 -4.63
N HIS A 86 0.81 -12.34 -4.65
CA HIS A 86 0.52 -13.71 -5.08
C HIS A 86 -0.12 -14.58 -3.98
N VAL A 87 -0.22 -14.09 -2.73
CA VAL A 87 -0.82 -14.86 -1.62
C VAL A 87 -2.34 -14.84 -1.77
N PRO A 88 -3.00 -16.01 -1.92
CA PRO A 88 -4.44 -16.07 -2.07
C PRO A 88 -5.17 -15.38 -0.91
N PHE A 89 -6.20 -14.60 -1.21
CA PHE A 89 -7.09 -13.93 -0.24
C PHE A 89 -6.43 -12.85 0.65
N ILE A 90 -5.16 -12.48 0.43
CA ILE A 90 -4.51 -11.46 1.28
C ILE A 90 -5.22 -10.11 1.20
N ILE A 91 -5.71 -9.76 0.01
CA ILE A 91 -6.48 -8.54 -0.23
C ILE A 91 -7.81 -8.57 0.53
N ASP A 92 -8.54 -9.68 0.45
CA ASP A 92 -9.79 -9.87 1.19
C ASP A 92 -9.58 -9.74 2.71
N VAL A 93 -8.48 -10.29 3.24
CA VAL A 93 -8.12 -10.17 4.66
C VAL A 93 -7.88 -8.72 5.05
N ILE A 94 -7.11 -7.96 4.26
CA ILE A 94 -6.85 -6.53 4.51
C ILE A 94 -8.17 -5.75 4.52
N LEU A 95 -9.02 -5.98 3.51
CA LEU A 95 -10.29 -5.29 3.36
C LEU A 95 -11.27 -5.63 4.50
N GLN A 96 -11.37 -6.91 4.90
CA GLN A 96 -12.28 -7.36 5.95
C GLN A 96 -11.85 -6.90 7.35
N ARG A 97 -10.54 -6.96 7.66
CA ARG A 97 -9.99 -6.50 8.95
C ARG A 97 -10.15 -4.99 9.13
N SER A 98 -9.93 -4.21 8.07
CA SER A 98 -10.11 -2.76 8.12
C SER A 98 -11.55 -2.33 8.41
N ARG A 99 -12.55 -3.05 7.89
CA ARG A 99 -13.98 -2.78 8.15
C ARG A 99 -14.37 -3.01 9.62
N SER A 100 -13.62 -3.85 10.33
CA SER A 100 -13.90 -4.20 11.73
C SER A 100 -13.23 -3.22 12.71
N ALA A 101 -12.20 -2.48 12.27
CA ALA A 101 -11.47 -1.51 13.07
C ALA A 101 -12.19 -0.16 13.22
N TYR A 102 -13.23 0.11 12.42
CA TYR A 102 -13.97 1.38 12.39
C TYR A 102 -15.48 1.22 12.69
N ARG A 103 -15.87 0.16 13.42
CA ARG A 103 -17.25 -0.07 13.84
C ARG A 103 -17.48 0.30 15.29
#